data_AF-A9A3L3-F1
#
_entry.id   AF-A9A3L3-F1
#
_cell.length_a   1.000
_cell.length_b   1.000
_cell.length_c   1.000
_cell.angle_alpha   90.00
_cell.angle_beta   90.00
_cell.angle_gamma   90.00
#
_symmetry.space_group_name_H-M   'P 1'
#
loop_
_entity.id
_entity.type
_entity.pdbx_description
1 polymer ?
#
loop_
_entity_poly.entity_id
_entity_poly.type
_entity_poly.pdbx_seq_one_letter_code
_entity_poly.pdbx_strand_id
1 'polypeptide(L)'
;MNKLIIIPIILGIAAVASYAMLIPEESTESLTTPIYNSGFTYYDIEDIQTSLKEHDIFVSSPTAITDHTISQYCTFFEKGLPKNVEYCTTTAVLNSNGDTIGNINVGGSTASPIMAIANLETNTLESDKEMTYAIFETVIQTLVCDCWEEESTEFESIPEWLDAVHTFYYDSDKRNIKSKIDNLADTEILLEITTKDDSVLQTLIITKHL
;
A
#
# COMPACT_ATOMS: atom_id res chain seq x y z
N MET A 1 43.70 -56.40 -58.46
CA MET A 1 43.88 -55.40 -59.53
C MET A 1 42.50 -55.07 -60.09
N ASN A 2 42.02 -53.82 -59.90
CA ASN A 2 40.84 -53.16 -60.51
C ASN A 2 39.46 -53.82 -60.32
N LYS A 3 38.31 -53.13 -60.21
CA LYS A 3 37.88 -51.73 -60.03
C LYS A 3 36.33 -51.80 -59.86
N LEU A 4 35.74 -50.66 -59.47
CA LEU A 4 34.33 -50.21 -59.70
C LEU A 4 33.29 -50.34 -58.57
N ILE A 5 33.18 -49.24 -57.81
CA ILE A 5 32.02 -48.34 -57.52
C ILE A 5 30.62 -48.77 -58.02
N ILE A 6 29.55 -48.70 -57.18
CA ILE A 6 28.42 -47.70 -57.10
C ILE A 6 27.33 -48.18 -56.10
N ILE A 7 26.83 -47.20 -55.33
CA ILE A 7 25.77 -47.02 -54.29
C ILE A 7 24.34 -47.50 -54.69
N PRO A 8 23.22 -47.23 -53.94
CA PRO A 8 22.79 -47.42 -52.53
C PRO A 8 21.56 -48.40 -52.44
N ILE A 9 20.88 -48.50 -51.27
CA ILE A 9 19.40 -48.49 -51.06
C ILE A 9 18.88 -49.46 -49.96
N ILE A 10 18.29 -48.84 -48.93
CA ILE A 10 17.12 -49.22 -48.11
C ILE A 10 17.20 -50.50 -47.24
N LEU A 11 17.37 -50.29 -45.93
CA LEU A 11 16.59 -51.01 -44.90
C LEU A 11 15.65 -49.96 -44.29
N GLY A 12 14.35 -50.18 -44.16
CA GLY A 12 13.70 -51.42 -43.75
C GLY A 12 13.08 -51.14 -42.38
N ILE A 13 11.87 -50.59 -42.39
CA ILE A 13 11.11 -50.07 -41.26
C ILE A 13 10.75 -51.21 -40.29
N ALA A 14 11.03 -51.01 -39.00
CA ALA A 14 10.32 -51.69 -37.93
C ALA A 14 9.66 -50.63 -37.05
N ALA A 15 8.35 -50.45 -37.25
CA ALA A 15 7.51 -49.59 -36.45
C ALA A 15 7.27 -50.24 -35.09
N VAL A 16 7.66 -49.56 -34.01
CA VAL A 16 7.11 -49.81 -32.68
C VAL A 16 6.31 -48.57 -32.32
N ALA A 17 5.00 -48.71 -32.41
CA ALA A 17 4.04 -47.71 -31.96
C ALA A 17 4.01 -47.75 -30.43
N SER A 18 4.72 -46.81 -29.79
CA SER A 18 4.45 -46.40 -28.42
C SER A 18 3.82 -45.01 -28.48
N TYR A 19 2.49 -44.98 -28.35
CA TYR A 19 1.73 -43.76 -28.12
C TYR A 19 2.16 -43.18 -26.77
N ALA A 20 3.14 -42.28 -26.79
CA ALA A 20 3.23 -41.26 -25.76
C ALA A 20 2.20 -40.19 -26.16
N MET A 21 1.10 -40.14 -25.42
CA MET A 21 0.16 -39.03 -25.44
C MET A 21 0.96 -37.77 -25.11
N LEU A 22 1.33 -37.00 -26.13
CA LEU A 22 1.73 -35.61 -25.96
C LEU A 22 0.44 -34.87 -25.60
N ILE A 23 0.14 -34.83 -24.29
CA ILE A 23 -0.67 -33.75 -23.74
C ILE A 23 0.11 -32.49 -24.13
N PRO A 24 -0.46 -31.55 -24.90
CA PRO A 24 0.16 -30.24 -24.98
C PRO A 24 0.25 -29.78 -23.52
N GLU A 25 1.46 -29.53 -23.01
CA GLU A 25 1.57 -28.60 -21.89
C GLU A 25 0.84 -27.36 -22.38
N GLU A 26 -0.40 -27.16 -21.90
CA GLU A 26 -0.89 -25.82 -21.71
C GLU A 26 0.17 -25.21 -20.81
N SER A 27 1.04 -24.43 -21.45
CA SER A 27 1.60 -23.24 -20.85
C SER A 27 0.44 -22.63 -20.07
N THR A 28 0.41 -22.90 -18.76
CA THR A 28 -0.30 -22.05 -17.82
C THR A 28 0.37 -20.71 -17.98
N GLU A 29 -0.12 -19.96 -18.97
CA GLU A 29 0.12 -18.54 -19.11
C GLU A 29 -0.14 -17.99 -17.73
N SER A 30 0.94 -17.43 -17.17
CA SER A 30 0.95 -16.40 -16.14
C SER A 30 -0.45 -16.14 -15.59
N LEU A 31 -0.71 -16.60 -14.36
CA LEU A 31 -1.61 -15.86 -13.48
C LEU A 31 -1.11 -14.42 -13.59
N THR A 32 -1.84 -13.62 -14.35
CA THR A 32 -1.62 -12.21 -14.47
C THR A 32 -1.94 -11.73 -13.07
N THR A 33 -0.90 -11.56 -12.26
CA THR A 33 -0.99 -10.65 -11.12
C THR A 33 -1.71 -9.42 -11.65
N PRO A 34 -2.80 -8.98 -11.01
CA PRO A 34 -3.47 -7.78 -11.46
C PRO A 34 -2.38 -6.71 -11.49
N ILE A 35 -2.15 -6.16 -12.68
CA ILE A 35 -1.35 -4.96 -12.82
C ILE A 35 -2.12 -3.96 -11.98
N TYR A 36 -1.68 -3.75 -10.74
CA TYR A 36 -2.17 -2.69 -9.88
C TYR A 36 -2.13 -1.44 -10.75
N ASN A 37 -3.30 -0.95 -11.16
CA ASN A 37 -3.39 0.32 -11.86
C ASN A 37 -2.78 1.31 -10.88
N SER A 38 -1.59 1.81 -11.17
CA SER A 38 -0.69 2.31 -10.14
C SER A 38 -1.32 3.47 -9.35
N GLY A 39 -1.68 3.14 -8.12
CA GLY A 39 -2.05 4.05 -7.05
C GLY A 39 -3.54 4.39 -6.93
N PHE A 40 -3.88 4.85 -5.73
CA PHE A 40 -5.23 5.13 -5.26
C PHE A 40 -6.01 6.23 -5.99
N THR A 41 -7.34 6.22 -5.82
CA THR A 41 -8.29 7.24 -6.27
C THR A 41 -9.01 7.90 -5.08
N TYR A 42 -9.84 8.92 -5.35
CA TYR A 42 -10.72 9.51 -4.32
C TYR A 42 -11.85 8.57 -3.87
N TYR A 43 -12.18 7.54 -4.66
CA TYR A 43 -13.27 6.61 -4.36
C TYR A 43 -12.85 5.50 -3.40
N ASP A 44 -11.55 5.23 -3.27
CA ASP A 44 -11.00 4.19 -2.40
C ASP A 44 -11.29 4.44 -0.90
N ILE A 45 -11.72 5.66 -0.55
CA ILE A 45 -12.30 5.98 0.76
C ILE A 45 -13.53 5.11 1.08
N GLU A 46 -14.33 4.72 0.08
CA GLU A 46 -15.48 3.84 0.27
C GLU A 46 -15.05 2.41 0.64
N ASP A 47 -13.91 1.96 0.12
CA ASP A 47 -13.32 0.67 0.45
C ASP A 47 -12.75 0.71 1.88
N ILE A 48 -12.01 1.77 2.24
CA ILE A 48 -11.54 2.01 3.61
C ILE A 48 -12.73 2.03 4.60
N GLN A 49 -13.80 2.73 4.26
CA GLN A 49 -15.03 2.78 5.06
C GLN A 49 -15.65 1.40 5.27
N THR A 50 -15.56 0.53 4.27
CA THR A 50 -16.16 -0.81 4.31
C THR A 50 -15.31 -1.73 5.18
N SER A 51 -13.99 -1.73 4.99
CA SER A 51 -13.06 -2.57 5.76
C SER A 51 -13.03 -2.17 7.24
N LEU A 52 -13.03 -0.87 7.56
CA LEU A 52 -12.95 -0.42 8.96
C LEU A 52 -14.21 -0.68 9.79
N LYS A 53 -15.37 -0.92 9.15
CA LYS A 53 -16.59 -1.32 9.88
C LYS A 53 -16.43 -2.64 10.62
N GLU A 54 -15.56 -3.54 10.16
CA GLU A 54 -15.29 -4.81 10.84
C GLU A 54 -14.62 -4.61 12.21
N HIS A 55 -14.02 -3.44 12.43
CA HIS A 55 -13.36 -3.03 13.66
C HIS A 55 -14.20 -2.03 14.50
N ASP A 56 -15.48 -1.84 14.17
CA ASP A 56 -16.34 -0.81 14.77
C ASP A 56 -15.77 0.63 14.63
N ILE A 57 -15.01 0.87 13.56
CA ILE A 57 -14.44 2.17 13.20
C ILE A 57 -15.23 2.72 12.02
N PHE A 58 -15.66 3.97 12.13
CA PHE A 58 -16.50 4.61 11.12
C PHE A 58 -15.75 5.75 10.46
N VAL A 59 -15.80 5.79 9.13
CA VAL A 59 -15.23 6.89 8.34
C VAL A 59 -16.39 7.67 7.71
N SER A 60 -16.39 8.99 7.91
CA SER A 60 -17.42 9.87 7.36
C SER A 60 -17.29 10.05 5.85
N SER A 61 -18.35 10.57 5.21
CA SER A 61 -18.30 10.91 3.79
C SER A 61 -17.26 12.00 3.48
N PRO A 62 -16.55 11.92 2.35
CA PRO A 62 -15.52 12.89 2.00
C PRO A 62 -16.10 14.29 1.77
N THR A 63 -15.45 15.28 2.37
CA THR A 63 -15.72 16.69 2.16
C THR A 63 -14.61 17.31 1.33
N ALA A 64 -14.95 17.91 0.19
CA ALA A 64 -13.99 18.57 -0.68
C ALA A 64 -13.50 19.90 -0.08
N ILE A 65 -12.20 20.14 -0.20
CA ILE A 65 -11.51 21.37 0.20
C ILE A 65 -10.76 21.89 -1.02
N THR A 66 -11.14 23.08 -1.47
CA THR A 66 -10.57 23.75 -2.66
C THR A 66 -10.23 25.22 -2.41
N ASP A 67 -10.32 25.66 -1.16
CA ASP A 67 -10.03 27.04 -0.77
C ASP A 67 -8.61 27.16 -0.19
N HIS A 68 -8.29 28.36 0.30
CA HIS A 68 -6.99 28.69 0.90
C HIS A 68 -6.61 27.85 2.13
N THR A 69 -7.52 27.07 2.70
CA THR A 69 -7.26 26.20 3.86
C THR A 69 -6.70 24.83 3.47
N ILE A 70 -6.63 24.50 2.18
CA ILE A 70 -6.21 23.19 1.67
C ILE A 70 -4.87 22.70 2.25
N SER A 71 -3.93 23.60 2.47
CA SER A 71 -2.61 23.28 3.03
C SER A 71 -2.68 22.80 4.49
N GLN A 72 -3.76 23.08 5.21
CA GLN A 72 -3.95 22.57 6.58
C GLN A 72 -4.30 21.08 6.61
N TYR A 73 -4.79 20.53 5.49
CA TYR A 73 -5.27 19.15 5.40
C TYR A 73 -4.39 18.28 4.50
N CYS A 74 -3.95 18.83 3.37
CA CYS A 74 -3.17 18.12 2.37
C CYS A 74 -1.85 18.87 2.09
N THR A 75 -0.91 18.79 3.04
CA THR A 75 0.48 19.21 2.84
C THR A 75 1.40 18.03 3.06
N PHE A 76 2.27 17.76 2.08
CA PHE A 76 3.35 16.78 2.20
C PHE A 76 4.67 17.41 1.76
N PHE A 77 5.77 16.73 2.08
CA PHE A 77 7.10 17.18 1.71
C PHE A 77 7.71 16.25 0.69
N GLU A 78 8.12 16.81 -0.45
CA GLU A 78 8.91 16.09 -1.44
C GLU A 78 10.31 16.71 -1.46
N LYS A 79 11.36 15.92 -1.25
CA LYS A 79 12.76 16.40 -1.21
C LYS A 79 12.96 17.58 -0.23
N GLY A 80 12.27 17.54 0.91
CA GLY A 80 12.33 18.56 1.96
C GLY A 80 11.58 19.86 1.66
N LEU A 81 10.84 19.94 0.55
CA LEU A 81 10.03 21.11 0.19
C LEU A 81 8.54 20.81 0.34
N PRO A 82 7.77 21.70 0.99
CA PRO A 82 6.33 21.52 1.07
C PRO A 82 5.71 21.60 -0.32
N LYS A 83 4.83 20.66 -0.63
CA LYS A 83 4.03 20.61 -1.84
C LYS A 83 2.59 20.88 -1.47
N ASN A 84 1.98 21.80 -2.22
CA ASN A 84 0.55 22.07 -2.15
C ASN A 84 -0.15 21.30 -3.26
N VAL A 85 -1.39 20.91 -2.98
CA VAL A 85 -2.31 20.33 -3.96
C VAL A 85 -3.41 21.34 -4.29
N GLU A 86 -4.10 21.13 -5.40
CA GLU A 86 -5.21 22.01 -5.84
C GLU A 86 -6.57 21.52 -5.34
N TYR A 87 -6.68 20.22 -5.04
CA TYR A 87 -7.88 19.58 -4.57
C TYR A 87 -7.55 18.57 -3.46
N CYS A 88 -8.31 18.64 -2.37
CA CYS A 88 -8.19 17.76 -1.23
C CYS A 88 -9.58 17.28 -0.83
N THR A 89 -9.69 16.06 -0.36
CA THR A 89 -10.88 15.58 0.35
C THR A 89 -10.47 15.23 1.77
N THR A 90 -11.33 15.53 2.74
CA THR A 90 -11.13 15.14 4.13
C THR A 90 -12.28 14.27 4.60
N THR A 91 -11.96 13.25 5.39
CA THR A 91 -12.92 12.39 6.07
C THR A 91 -12.54 12.30 7.54
N ALA A 92 -13.49 12.51 8.44
CA ALA A 92 -13.30 12.19 9.85
C ALA A 92 -13.33 10.68 10.07
N VAL A 93 -12.45 10.20 10.95
CA VAL A 93 -12.43 8.84 11.48
C VAL A 93 -13.00 8.87 12.91
N LEU A 94 -13.97 8.00 13.16
CA LEU A 94 -14.77 7.97 14.39
C LEU A 94 -14.64 6.59 15.03
N ASN A 95 -14.55 6.55 16.35
CA ASN A 95 -14.65 5.30 17.11
C ASN A 95 -16.13 4.85 17.25
N SER A 96 -16.34 3.72 17.93
CA SER A 96 -17.67 3.15 18.19
C SER A 96 -18.61 4.02 19.03
N ASN A 97 -18.07 4.97 19.80
CA ASN A 97 -18.84 5.95 20.56
C ASN A 97 -19.24 7.17 19.72
N GLY A 98 -18.72 7.30 18.50
CA GLY A 98 -18.91 8.44 17.62
C GLY A 98 -17.96 9.61 17.91
N ASP A 99 -16.92 9.41 18.72
CA ASP A 99 -15.89 10.42 18.95
C ASP A 99 -14.88 10.42 17.79
N THR A 100 -14.48 11.61 17.35
CA THR A 100 -13.44 11.77 16.33
C THR A 100 -12.07 11.45 16.91
N ILE A 101 -11.37 10.52 16.28
CA ILE A 101 -10.00 10.12 16.62
C ILE A 101 -8.97 10.60 15.59
N GLY A 102 -9.44 11.14 14.47
CA GLY A 102 -8.56 11.62 13.42
C GLY A 102 -9.26 11.88 12.10
N ASN A 103 -8.46 11.96 11.03
CA ASN A 103 -8.95 12.16 9.68
C ASN A 103 -8.06 11.50 8.62
N ILE A 104 -8.69 11.06 7.53
CA ILE A 104 -8.01 10.62 6.30
C ILE A 104 -8.26 11.68 5.23
N ASN A 105 -7.18 12.22 4.68
CA ASN A 105 -7.19 13.22 3.63
C ASN A 105 -6.58 12.65 2.38
N VAL A 106 -7.19 12.89 1.22
CA VAL A 106 -6.65 12.50 -0.08
C VAL A 106 -6.46 13.78 -0.90
N GLY A 107 -5.28 13.97 -1.50
CA GLY A 107 -4.87 15.23 -2.12
C GLY A 107 -4.24 15.06 -3.50
N GLY A 108 -4.44 16.05 -4.37
CA GLY A 108 -3.85 16.12 -5.70
C GLY A 108 -4.57 17.11 -6.61
N SER A 109 -4.80 16.70 -7.85
CA SER A 109 -5.75 17.37 -8.75
C SER A 109 -7.11 16.68 -8.68
N THR A 110 -8.17 17.29 -9.19
CA THR A 110 -9.51 16.66 -9.24
C THR A 110 -9.55 15.34 -10.00
N ALA A 111 -8.57 15.09 -10.88
CA ALA A 111 -8.50 13.88 -11.71
C ALA A 111 -7.44 12.88 -11.25
N SER A 112 -6.45 13.32 -10.49
CA SER A 112 -5.29 12.52 -10.11
C SER A 112 -4.85 12.87 -8.69
N PRO A 113 -5.27 12.07 -7.69
CA PRO A 113 -4.69 12.15 -6.37
C PRO A 113 -3.27 11.60 -6.39
N ILE A 114 -2.40 12.27 -5.65
CA ILE A 114 -0.96 11.96 -5.56
C ILE A 114 -0.52 11.69 -4.13
N MET A 115 -1.37 12.00 -3.15
CA MET A 115 -1.08 11.82 -1.74
C MET A 115 -2.33 11.39 -0.94
N ALA A 116 -2.10 10.65 0.13
CA ALA A 116 -3.05 10.41 1.19
C ALA A 116 -2.37 10.64 2.55
N ILE A 117 -3.10 11.21 3.51
CA ILE A 117 -2.64 11.44 4.88
C ILE A 117 -3.69 10.90 5.84
N ALA A 118 -3.32 9.96 6.70
CA ALA A 118 -4.11 9.57 7.86
C ALA A 118 -3.48 10.16 9.13
N ASN A 119 -4.18 11.08 9.77
CA ASN A 119 -3.78 11.68 11.04
C ASN A 119 -4.64 11.10 12.15
N LEU A 120 -4.01 10.46 13.14
CA LEU A 120 -4.66 9.90 14.31
C LEU A 120 -4.04 10.50 15.57
N GLU A 121 -4.88 10.99 16.47
CA GLU A 121 -4.44 11.60 17.73
C GLU A 121 -4.94 10.76 18.90
N THR A 122 -3.99 10.33 19.75
CA THR A 122 -4.24 9.41 20.86
C THR A 122 -3.63 9.98 22.14
N ASN A 123 -4.11 9.58 23.31
CA ASN A 123 -3.50 10.01 24.58
C ASN A 123 -2.09 9.42 24.73
N THR A 124 -1.93 8.16 24.33
CA THR A 124 -0.66 7.43 24.29
C THR A 124 -0.70 6.46 23.12
N LEU A 125 0.46 6.00 22.63
CA LEU A 125 0.49 4.99 21.57
C LEU A 125 -0.18 3.66 21.97
N GLU A 126 -0.23 3.34 23.28
CA GLU A 126 -0.81 2.10 23.78
C GLU A 126 -2.33 2.15 23.98
N SER A 127 -2.91 3.33 24.24
CA SER A 127 -4.33 3.43 24.62
C SER A 127 -5.27 2.97 23.52
N ASP A 128 -4.85 3.16 22.27
CA ASP A 128 -5.65 2.94 21.07
C ASP A 128 -4.84 2.19 20.00
N LYS A 129 -3.88 1.36 20.44
CA LYS A 129 -2.92 0.66 19.57
C LYS A 129 -3.61 -0.19 18.51
N GLU A 130 -4.50 -1.09 18.93
CA GLU A 130 -5.22 -2.00 18.02
C GLU A 130 -6.05 -1.23 16.98
N MET A 131 -6.76 -0.18 17.42
CA MET A 131 -7.55 0.68 16.54
C MET A 131 -6.68 1.45 15.55
N THR A 132 -5.58 2.03 16.02
CA THR A 132 -4.60 2.72 15.18
C THR A 132 -4.03 1.78 14.12
N TYR A 133 -3.70 0.55 14.52
CA TYR A 133 -3.11 -0.45 13.63
C TYR A 133 -4.10 -0.86 12.56
N ALA A 134 -5.34 -1.16 12.93
CA ALA A 134 -6.40 -1.47 11.98
C ALA A 134 -6.60 -0.34 10.95
N ILE A 135 -6.55 0.92 11.38
CA ILE A 135 -6.67 2.08 10.48
C ILE A 135 -5.49 2.16 9.52
N PHE A 136 -4.26 2.17 10.02
CA PHE A 136 -3.08 2.30 9.17
C PHE A 136 -2.89 1.10 8.24
N GLU A 137 -3.13 -0.11 8.73
CA GLU A 137 -3.11 -1.33 7.90
C GLU A 137 -4.14 -1.26 6.79
N THR A 138 -5.40 -0.93 7.10
CA THR A 138 -6.45 -0.79 6.08
C THR A 138 -6.10 0.29 5.06
N VAL A 139 -5.60 1.43 5.51
CA VAL A 139 -5.23 2.54 4.62
C VAL A 139 -4.08 2.13 3.69
N ILE A 140 -3.05 1.44 4.19
CA ILE A 140 -1.93 0.96 3.36
C ILE A 140 -2.41 -0.10 2.38
N GLN A 141 -3.14 -1.12 2.85
CA GLN A 141 -3.61 -2.22 2.00
C GLN A 141 -4.53 -1.73 0.89
N THR A 142 -5.39 -0.77 1.19
CA THR A 142 -6.34 -0.22 0.20
C THR A 142 -5.65 0.71 -0.79
N LEU A 143 -4.78 1.60 -0.32
CA LEU A 143 -4.23 2.66 -1.17
C LEU A 143 -2.92 2.29 -1.88
N VAL A 144 -2.20 1.30 -1.36
CA VAL A 144 -0.92 0.84 -1.90
C VAL A 144 -1.12 -0.52 -2.57
N CYS A 145 -1.25 -1.58 -1.77
CA CYS A 145 -1.52 -2.95 -2.21
C CYS A 145 -1.72 -3.87 -1.00
N ASP A 146 -2.34 -5.03 -1.19
CA ASP A 146 -2.28 -6.15 -0.23
C ASP A 146 -0.97 -6.97 -0.34
N CYS A 147 -0.01 -6.48 -1.14
CA CYS A 147 1.22 -7.15 -1.51
C CYS A 147 2.38 -7.01 -0.51
N TRP A 148 2.12 -6.54 0.72
CA TRP A 148 3.17 -6.30 1.71
C TRP A 148 4.04 -7.54 1.96
N GLU A 149 3.43 -8.71 2.10
CA GLU A 149 4.14 -9.98 2.33
C GLU A 149 5.01 -10.41 1.13
N GLU A 150 4.69 -9.96 -0.08
CA GLU A 150 5.40 -10.30 -1.31
C GLU A 150 6.56 -9.34 -1.63
N GLU A 151 6.44 -8.08 -1.21
CA GLU A 151 7.34 -7.00 -1.61
C GLU A 151 8.18 -6.38 -0.47
N SER A 152 7.73 -6.45 0.80
CA SER A 152 8.48 -5.86 1.93
C SER A 152 9.67 -6.73 2.33
N THR A 153 10.85 -6.11 2.47
CA THR A 153 12.08 -6.82 2.80
C THR A 153 12.53 -6.70 4.25
N GLU A 154 12.01 -5.72 5.01
CA GLU A 154 12.47 -5.43 6.39
C GLU A 154 11.50 -5.89 7.48
N PHE A 155 10.20 -5.93 7.18
CA PHE A 155 9.15 -6.33 8.12
C PHE A 155 8.23 -7.35 7.44
N GLU A 156 7.88 -8.42 8.14
CA GLU A 156 7.01 -9.49 7.65
C GLU A 156 5.57 -9.01 7.46
N SER A 157 5.14 -7.98 8.21
CA SER A 157 3.78 -7.44 8.13
C SER A 157 3.71 -5.94 8.48
N ILE A 158 2.61 -5.28 8.10
CA ILE A 158 2.33 -3.88 8.48
C ILE A 158 2.30 -3.73 10.02
N PRO A 159 1.58 -4.56 10.80
CA PRO A 159 1.60 -4.48 12.26
C PRO A 159 3.00 -4.59 12.88
N GLU A 160 3.87 -5.44 12.32
CA GLU A 160 5.25 -5.56 12.81
C GLU A 160 6.06 -4.28 12.58
N TRP A 161 5.91 -3.66 11.40
CA TRP A 161 6.51 -2.35 11.13
C TRP A 161 6.00 -1.29 12.12
N LEU A 162 4.69 -1.22 12.33
CA LEU A 162 4.09 -0.28 13.29
C LEU A 162 4.62 -0.49 14.72
N ASP A 163 4.80 -1.74 15.14
CA ASP A 163 5.32 -2.10 16.47
C ASP A 163 6.78 -1.69 16.63
N ALA A 164 7.60 -1.90 15.60
CA ALA A 164 8.98 -1.45 15.58
C ALA A 164 9.08 0.08 15.68
N VAL A 165 8.22 0.82 14.98
CA VAL A 165 8.18 2.29 15.03
C VAL A 165 7.75 2.78 16.42
N HIS A 166 6.71 2.17 17.01
CA HIS A 166 6.25 2.48 18.36
C HIS A 166 7.33 2.20 19.41
N THR A 167 8.02 1.07 19.31
CA THR A 167 9.13 0.70 20.18
C THR A 167 10.26 1.72 20.07
N PHE A 168 10.67 2.08 18.85
CA PHE A 168 11.71 3.07 18.62
C PHE A 168 11.34 4.45 19.19
N TYR A 169 10.08 4.86 19.09
CA TYR A 169 9.61 6.11 19.70
C TYR A 169 9.85 6.12 21.21
N TYR A 170 9.46 5.06 21.92
CA TYR A 170 9.68 4.96 23.36
C TYR A 170 11.17 4.89 23.74
N ASP A 171 11.96 4.12 23.00
CA ASP A 171 13.42 4.01 23.18
C ASP A 171 14.15 5.33 22.88
N SER A 172 13.55 6.20 22.06
CA SER A 172 14.07 7.52 21.74
C SER A 172 13.71 8.61 22.77
N ASP A 173 13.26 8.23 23.97
CA ASP A 173 12.72 9.15 24.99
C ASP A 173 11.52 9.96 24.49
N LYS A 174 10.66 9.36 23.65
CA LYS A 174 9.47 10.01 23.09
C LYS A 174 9.78 11.27 22.28
N ARG A 175 10.92 11.30 21.59
CA ARG A 175 11.23 12.36 20.61
C ARG A 175 10.38 12.17 19.37
N ASN A 176 10.18 13.24 18.60
CA ASN A 176 9.51 13.12 17.31
C ASN A 176 10.35 12.23 16.38
N ILE A 177 9.72 11.23 15.78
CA ILE A 177 10.37 10.26 14.89
C ILE A 177 9.68 10.19 13.54
N LYS A 178 10.39 9.64 12.56
CA LYS A 178 9.88 9.32 11.23
C LYS A 178 10.38 7.94 10.84
N SER A 179 9.53 7.14 10.23
CA SER A 179 9.85 5.84 9.66
C SER A 179 9.33 5.78 8.23
N LYS A 180 10.11 5.19 7.32
CA LYS A 180 9.87 5.26 5.89
C LYS A 180 9.95 3.87 5.28
N ILE A 181 8.99 3.55 4.41
CA ILE A 181 9.02 2.39 3.51
C ILE A 181 9.02 2.93 2.09
N ASP A 182 10.05 2.55 1.33
CA ASP A 182 10.28 3.02 -0.03
C ASP A 182 9.99 1.92 -1.06
N ASN A 183 9.37 2.30 -2.17
CA ASN A 183 9.11 1.45 -3.35
C ASN A 183 8.20 0.24 -3.07
N LEU A 184 7.26 0.33 -2.13
CA LEU A 184 6.17 -0.65 -2.06
C LEU A 184 5.13 -0.28 -3.12
N ALA A 185 4.95 -1.12 -4.14
CA ALA A 185 4.09 -0.86 -5.31
C ALA A 185 4.28 0.55 -5.92
N ASP A 186 5.53 1.00 -6.10
CA ASP A 186 5.89 2.35 -6.60
C ASP A 186 5.36 3.53 -5.76
N THR A 187 5.09 3.29 -4.47
CA THR A 187 4.69 4.31 -3.50
C THR A 187 5.74 4.53 -2.40
N GLU A 188 5.74 5.73 -1.86
CA GLU A 188 6.49 6.09 -0.65
C GLU A 188 5.51 6.18 0.52
N ILE A 189 5.79 5.43 1.59
CA ILE A 189 5.01 5.42 2.83
C ILE A 189 5.88 6.02 3.94
N LEU A 190 5.37 7.03 4.63
CA LEU A 190 6.04 7.70 5.73
C LEU A 190 5.12 7.74 6.94
N LEU A 191 5.58 7.21 8.08
CA LEU A 191 4.92 7.32 9.36
C LEU A 191 5.69 8.30 10.26
N GLU A 192 5.03 9.35 10.71
CA GLU A 192 5.55 10.32 11.67
C GLU A 192 4.84 10.16 13.01
N ILE A 193 5.61 10.18 14.11
CA ILE A 193 5.06 10.24 15.46
C ILE A 193 5.56 11.53 16.11
N THR A 194 4.62 12.37 16.54
CA THR A 194 4.88 13.68 17.14
C THR A 194 4.23 13.78 18.51
N THR A 195 5.07 14.08 19.51
CA THR A 195 4.62 14.34 20.88
C THR A 195 3.98 15.73 20.96
N LYS A 196 2.76 15.80 21.49
CA LYS A 196 2.09 17.05 21.89
C LYS A 196 2.01 17.12 23.42
N ASP A 197 1.51 18.24 23.95
CA ASP A 197 1.46 18.48 25.40
C ASP A 197 0.69 17.39 26.16
N ASP A 198 -0.46 16.96 25.63
CA ASP A 198 -1.37 16.00 26.28
C ASP A 198 -1.72 14.78 25.39
N SER A 199 -1.07 14.65 24.23
CA SER A 199 -1.41 13.63 23.22
C SER A 199 -0.21 13.25 22.36
N VAL A 200 -0.39 12.21 21.54
CA VAL A 200 0.56 11.77 20.52
C VAL A 200 -0.16 11.76 19.18
N LEU A 201 0.36 12.54 18.23
CA LEU A 201 -0.11 12.58 16.85
C LEU A 201 0.69 11.58 16.02
N GLN A 202 -0.02 10.67 15.36
CA GLN A 202 0.51 9.71 14.42
C GLN A 202 0.02 10.07 13.02
N THR A 203 0.95 10.33 12.12
CA THR A 203 0.67 10.80 10.76
C THR A 203 1.25 9.82 9.76
N LEU A 204 0.38 9.04 9.12
CA LEU A 204 0.73 8.19 7.99
C LEU A 204 0.55 9.00 6.70
N ILE A 205 1.58 9.04 5.86
CA ILE A 205 1.60 9.75 4.59
C ILE A 205 1.96 8.74 3.51
N ILE A 206 1.11 8.64 2.48
CA ILE A 206 1.34 7.81 1.30
C ILE A 206 1.44 8.75 0.11
N THR A 207 2.51 8.64 -0.68
CA THR A 207 2.69 9.46 -1.89
C THR A 207 3.04 8.60 -3.09
N LYS A 208 2.49 8.97 -4.24
CA LYS A 208 2.86 8.37 -5.52
C LYS A 208 4.17 8.99 -6.01
N HIS A 209 5.07 8.17 -6.54
CA HIS A 209 6.15 8.70 -7.37
C HIS A 209 5.56 9.24 -8.68
N LEU A 210 5.80 10.53 -8.97
CA LEU A 210 5.39 11.22 -10.19
C LEU A 210 6.48 11.17 -11.27
#